data_AF-A0A0V1CM51-F1
#
_entry.id   AF-A0A0V1CM51-F1
#
_cell.length_a   1.000
_cell.length_b   1.000
_cell.length_c   1.000
_cell.angle_alpha   90.00
_cell.angle_beta   90.00
_cell.angle_gamma   90.00
#
_symmetry.space_group_name_H-M   'P 1'
#
loop_
_entity.id
_entity.type
_entity.pdbx_description
1 polymer ?
#
loop_
_entity_poly.entity_id
_entity_poly.type
_entity_poly.pdbx_seq_one_letter_code
_entity_poly.pdbx_strand_id
1 'polypeptide(L)'
;MASTYSCQGMTARWPLVIFYNIIDVYAYNAYVLWTEKHPAWNVGRLHKRGLFVEELGKALVQPEMMMRKTLPRTAAAKSAVERLRKDAEQPSTSGITDTDTAGKKRARCQFCVSSDNKTGSQYDRKPNCESPMGQYDPEDNGR
;
A
#
# COMPACT_ATOMS: atom_id res chain seq x y z
N MET A 1 0.44 17.61 -18.48
CA MET A 1 1.18 16.55 -17.74
C MET A 1 1.65 17.00 -16.36
N ALA A 2 2.21 18.22 -16.17
CA ALA A 2 2.67 18.67 -14.85
C ALA A 2 1.55 18.94 -13.81
N SER A 3 0.36 19.35 -14.26
CA SER A 3 -0.74 19.84 -13.40
C SER A 3 -1.21 18.88 -12.30
N THR A 4 -1.24 17.56 -12.51
CA THR A 4 -1.84 16.59 -11.56
C THR A 4 -1.04 16.38 -10.27
N TYR A 5 0.26 16.67 -10.29
CA TYR A 5 1.16 16.55 -9.13
C TYR A 5 2.04 17.80 -8.99
N SER A 6 1.48 18.96 -9.35
CA SER A 6 2.19 20.23 -9.27
C SER A 6 2.30 20.69 -7.82
N CYS A 7 3.48 21.21 -7.46
CA CYS A 7 3.74 21.81 -6.16
C CYS A 7 3.33 23.29 -6.09
N GLN A 8 2.68 23.83 -7.12
CA GLN A 8 2.30 25.24 -7.21
C GLN A 8 1.35 25.63 -6.06
N GLY A 9 1.75 26.66 -5.32
CA GLY A 9 0.91 27.35 -4.34
C GLY A 9 0.50 28.73 -4.85
N MET A 10 -0.61 29.26 -4.33
CA MET A 10 -1.01 30.64 -4.60
C MET A 10 0.01 31.61 -3.98
N THR A 11 0.72 32.37 -4.82
CA THR A 11 1.75 33.31 -4.38
C THR A 11 1.84 34.51 -5.32
N ALA A 12 2.09 35.70 -4.77
CA ALA A 12 2.36 36.92 -5.55
C ALA A 12 3.85 37.08 -5.88
N ARG A 13 4.72 36.16 -5.45
CA ARG A 13 6.18 36.25 -5.61
C ARG A 13 6.61 35.42 -6.82
N TRP A 14 6.89 36.08 -7.95
CA TRP A 14 7.30 35.41 -9.19
C TRP A 14 8.50 34.44 -9.05
N PRO A 15 9.53 34.69 -8.21
CA PRO A 15 10.65 33.75 -8.11
C PRO A 15 10.23 32.40 -7.52
N LEU A 16 9.25 32.39 -6.59
CA LEU A 16 8.70 31.15 -6.06
C LEU A 16 7.97 30.35 -7.13
N VAL A 17 7.27 31.01 -8.05
CA VAL A 17 6.58 30.33 -9.16
C VAL A 17 7.57 29.58 -10.04
N ILE A 18 8.71 30.21 -10.36
CA ILE A 18 9.78 29.54 -11.11
C ILE A 18 10.35 28.36 -10.32
N PHE A 19 10.61 28.55 -9.03
CA PHE A 19 11.11 27.48 -8.17
C PHE A 19 10.17 26.26 -8.13
N TYR A 20 8.85 26.48 -8.02
CA TYR A 20 7.88 25.40 -8.09
C TYR A 20 7.89 24.68 -9.45
N ASN A 21 7.99 25.43 -10.54
CA ASN A 21 8.10 24.85 -11.88
C ASN A 21 9.36 24.00 -12.03
N ILE A 22 10.49 24.46 -11.47
CA ILE A 22 11.75 23.70 -11.44
C ILE A 22 11.50 22.37 -10.72
N ILE A 23 10.97 22.39 -9.50
CA ILE A 23 10.70 21.17 -8.73
C ILE A 23 9.81 20.20 -9.53
N ASP A 24 8.72 20.69 -10.12
CA ASP A 24 7.77 19.86 -10.88
C ASP A 24 8.44 19.16 -12.07
N VAL A 25 9.29 19.88 -12.81
CA VAL A 25 10.04 19.34 -13.96
C VAL A 25 11.06 18.30 -13.49
N TYR A 26 11.83 18.61 -12.44
CA TYR A 26 12.84 17.68 -11.92
C TYR A 26 12.21 16.40 -11.34
N ALA A 27 11.11 16.52 -10.60
CA ALA A 27 10.40 15.37 -10.05
C ALA A 27 9.85 14.45 -11.16
N TYR A 28 9.33 15.03 -12.24
CA TYR A 28 8.88 14.25 -13.40
C TYR A 28 10.03 13.57 -14.13
N ASN A 29 11.14 14.28 -14.36
CA ASN A 29 12.31 13.71 -15.01
C ASN A 29 12.92 12.57 -14.19
N ALA A 30 13.00 12.73 -12.87
CA ALA A 30 13.45 11.68 -11.96
C ALA A 30 12.52 10.46 -12.00
N TYR A 31 11.20 10.67 -12.06
CA TYR A 31 10.21 9.60 -12.21
C TYR A 31 10.43 8.78 -13.49
N VAL A 32 10.59 9.46 -14.63
CA VAL A 32 10.84 8.79 -15.92
C VAL A 32 12.10 7.94 -15.84
N LEU A 33 13.22 8.52 -15.40
CA LEU A 33 14.48 7.81 -15.25
C LEU A 33 14.37 6.62 -14.29
N TRP A 34 13.64 6.77 -13.18
CA TRP A 34 13.42 5.71 -12.21
C TRP A 34 12.65 4.53 -12.81
N THR A 35 11.56 4.81 -13.54
CA THR A 35 10.72 3.76 -14.14
C THR A 35 11.43 3.03 -15.27
N GLU A 36 12.31 3.70 -16.00
CA GLU A 36 13.17 3.07 -17.02
C GLU A 36 14.19 2.12 -16.38
N LYS A 37 14.78 2.54 -15.25
CA LYS A 37 15.75 1.70 -14.52
C LYS A 37 15.10 0.55 -13.75
N HIS A 38 13.85 0.71 -13.30
CA HIS A 38 13.14 -0.24 -12.46
C HIS A 38 11.76 -0.59 -13.04
N PRO A 39 11.68 -1.35 -14.14
CA PRO A 39 10.41 -1.67 -14.79
C PRO A 39 9.47 -2.52 -13.91
N ALA A 40 10.05 -3.32 -13.01
CA ALA A 40 9.32 -4.15 -12.06
C ALA A 40 8.77 -3.36 -10.83
N TRP A 41 9.13 -2.09 -10.67
CA TRP A 41 8.68 -1.29 -9.54
C TRP A 41 7.17 -0.95 -9.69
N ASN A 42 6.38 -1.30 -8.67
CA ASN A 42 4.94 -1.08 -8.60
C ASN A 42 4.14 -1.60 -9.81
N VAL A 43 4.51 -2.77 -10.34
CA VAL A 43 3.76 -3.45 -11.42
C VAL A 43 2.30 -3.68 -11.00
N GLY A 44 1.36 -3.46 -11.92
CA GLY A 44 -0.08 -3.57 -11.68
C GLY A 44 -0.71 -2.38 -10.96
N ARG A 45 0.06 -1.38 -10.50
CA ARG A 45 -0.49 -0.13 -9.96
C ARG A 45 -0.74 0.88 -11.09
N LEU A 46 -1.91 1.53 -11.05
CA LEU A 46 -2.28 2.58 -12.01
C LEU A 46 -1.67 3.95 -11.66
N HIS A 47 -1.53 4.27 -10.37
CA HIS A 47 -1.10 5.60 -9.89
C HIS A 47 0.40 5.67 -9.56
N LYS A 48 1.26 5.09 -10.43
CA LYS A 48 2.71 4.96 -10.18
C LYS A 48 3.42 6.29 -9.93
N ARG A 49 3.03 7.34 -10.65
CA ARG A 49 3.62 8.68 -10.47
C ARG A 49 3.32 9.25 -9.08
N GLY A 50 2.12 9.05 -8.55
CA GLY A 50 1.78 9.48 -7.19
C GLY A 50 2.61 8.75 -6.13
N LEU A 51 2.76 7.43 -6.29
CA LEU A 51 3.62 6.62 -5.40
C LEU A 51 5.07 7.11 -5.43
N PHE A 52 5.58 7.44 -6.62
CA PHE A 52 6.94 7.93 -6.75
C PHE A 52 7.13 9.26 -6.02
N VAL A 53 6.22 10.22 -6.19
CA VAL A 53 6.29 11.51 -5.51
C VAL A 53 6.15 11.35 -3.99
N GLU A 54 5.32 10.42 -3.53
CA GLU A 54 5.19 10.11 -2.10
C GLU A 54 6.48 9.52 -1.52
N GLU A 55 7.08 8.52 -2.18
CA GLU A 55 8.35 7.93 -1.78
C GLU A 55 9.49 8.95 -1.82
N LEU A 56 9.55 9.77 -2.86
CA LEU A 56 10.51 10.87 -3.00
C LEU A 56 10.38 11.87 -1.86
N GLY A 57 9.15 12.32 -1.56
CA GLY A 57 8.90 13.26 -0.47
C GLY A 57 9.32 12.71 0.89
N LYS A 58 9.01 11.44 1.16
CA LYS A 58 9.47 10.76 2.39
C LYS A 58 10.99 10.69 2.46
N ALA A 59 11.65 10.27 1.39
CA ALA A 59 13.10 10.14 1.33
C ALA A 59 13.83 11.48 1.56
N LEU A 60 13.30 12.58 1.01
CA LEU A 60 13.86 13.93 1.19
C LEU A 60 13.69 14.46 2.62
N VAL A 61 12.54 14.19 3.24
CA VAL A 61 12.17 14.77 4.54
C VAL A 61 12.67 13.91 5.71
N GLN A 62 12.85 12.61 5.52
CA GLN A 62 13.29 11.66 6.56
C GLN A 62 14.58 12.07 7.29
N PRO A 63 15.70 12.40 6.62
CA PRO A 63 16.93 12.81 7.32
C PRO A 63 16.71 14.09 8.14
N GLU A 64 15.98 15.06 7.61
CA GLU A 64 15.64 16.30 8.31
C GLU A 64 14.77 16.04 9.56
N MET A 65 13.79 15.12 9.46
CA MET A 65 12.96 14.72 10.60
C MET A 65 13.77 14.02 11.70
N MET A 66 14.78 13.23 11.31
CA MET A 66 15.68 12.56 12.25
C MET A 66 16.56 13.57 12.98
N MET A 67 17.13 14.54 12.27
CA MET A 67 18.00 15.58 12.85
C MET A 67 17.26 16.58 13.74
N ARG A 68 15.94 16.73 13.58
CA ARG A 68 15.16 17.76 14.28
C ARG A 68 15.09 17.54 15.80
N LYS A 69 15.84 18.30 16.60
CA LYS A 69 15.82 18.16 18.08
C LYS A 69 14.43 18.38 18.71
N THR A 70 13.66 19.32 18.17
CA THR A 70 12.34 19.69 18.71
C THR A 70 11.22 18.91 18.04
N LEU A 71 10.36 18.28 18.85
CA LEU A 71 9.21 17.56 18.35
C LEU A 71 8.11 18.53 17.84
N PRO A 72 7.36 18.14 16.79
CA PRO A 72 6.20 18.90 16.32
C PRO A 72 5.17 19.12 17.43
N ARG A 73 4.44 20.24 17.36
CA ARG A 73 3.45 20.64 18.38
C ARG A 73 2.21 19.74 18.38
N THR A 74 1.85 19.16 17.23
CA THR A 74 0.65 18.33 17.10
C THR A 74 0.97 16.88 17.46
N ALA A 75 0.06 16.23 18.20
CA ALA A 75 0.26 14.86 18.68
C ALA A 75 0.50 13.86 17.53
N ALA A 76 -0.21 14.01 16.41
CA ALA A 76 -0.05 13.16 15.22
C ALA A 76 1.33 13.31 14.56
N ALA A 77 1.84 14.54 14.43
CA ALA A 77 3.16 14.75 13.84
C ALA A 77 4.28 14.33 14.82
N LYS A 78 4.07 14.53 16.12
CA LYS A 78 4.99 14.04 17.15
C LYS A 78 5.11 12.52 17.12
N SER A 79 3.98 11.79 17.09
CA SER A 79 4.00 10.33 17.01
C SER A 79 4.62 9.82 15.71
N ALA A 80 4.39 10.51 14.58
CA ALA A 80 5.04 10.16 13.31
C ALA A 80 6.57 10.29 13.38
N VAL A 81 7.09 11.39 13.94
CA VAL A 81 8.55 11.58 14.12
C VAL A 81 9.14 10.53 15.06
N GLU A 82 8.46 10.23 16.18
CA GLU A 82 8.92 9.23 17.13
C GLU A 82 8.98 7.82 16.53
N ARG A 83 7.98 7.44 15.72
CA ARG A 83 7.98 6.17 14.98
C ARG A 83 9.16 6.10 14.00
N LEU A 84 9.35 7.14 13.20
CA LEU A 84 10.44 7.21 12.22
C LEU A 84 11.82 7.06 12.86
N ARG A 85 12.02 7.58 14.09
CA ARG A 85 13.28 7.40 14.84
C ARG A 85 13.46 5.98 15.33
N LYS A 86 12.41 5.38 15.91
CA LYS A 86 12.44 3.99 16.38
C LYS A 86 12.73 3.01 15.23
N ASP A 87 12.10 3.23 14.08
CA ASP A 87 12.29 2.42 12.88
C ASP A 87 13.73 2.51 12.34
N ALA A 88 14.44 3.62 12.62
CA ALA A 88 15.85 3.80 12.24
C ALA A 88 16.85 3.27 13.28
N GLU A 89 16.44 3.20 14.55
CA GLU A 89 17.24 2.65 15.65
C GLU A 89 17.22 1.11 15.67
N GLN A 90 16.20 0.46 15.11
CA GLN A 90 16.25 -0.98 14.85
C GLN A 90 17.17 -1.25 13.65
N PRO A 91 18.31 -1.95 13.83
CA PRO A 91 19.07 -2.46 12.71
C PRO A 91 18.14 -3.37 11.92
N SER A 92 18.09 -3.18 10.60
CA SER A 92 17.39 -4.09 9.70
C SER A 92 18.06 -5.47 9.79
N THR A 93 17.64 -6.30 10.75
CA THR A 93 17.74 -7.74 10.61
C THR A 93 16.89 -8.06 9.40
N SER A 94 17.58 -8.20 8.28
CA SER A 94 17.10 -8.84 7.07
C SER A 94 16.80 -10.29 7.45
N GLY A 95 15.65 -10.51 8.07
CA GLY A 95 15.10 -11.82 8.32
C GLY A 95 14.37 -12.26 7.06
N ILE A 96 15.14 -12.66 6.04
CA ILE A 96 14.71 -13.75 5.18
C ILE A 96 14.65 -14.96 6.13
N THR A 97 13.49 -15.18 6.75
CA THR A 97 13.14 -16.52 7.18
C THR A 97 12.46 -17.15 5.98
N ASP A 98 13.27 -17.84 5.18
CA ASP A 98 12.85 -19.12 4.63
C ASP A 98 12.45 -19.99 5.82
N THR A 99 11.16 -19.99 6.16
CA THR A 99 10.58 -21.14 6.85
C THR A 99 9.83 -21.91 5.80
N ASP A 100 10.56 -22.89 5.29
CA ASP A 100 10.12 -24.21 4.90
C ASP A 100 8.61 -24.43 4.83
N THR A 101 8.22 -24.84 3.63
CA THR A 101 7.06 -25.62 3.27
C THR A 101 6.82 -26.79 4.24
N ALA A 102 6.26 -26.52 5.42
CA ALA A 102 5.62 -27.51 6.26
C ALA A 102 4.11 -27.38 6.03
N GLY A 103 3.57 -28.31 5.23
CA GLY A 103 2.20 -28.30 4.74
C GLY A 103 1.16 -28.10 5.85
N LYS A 104 0.47 -26.96 5.80
CA LYS A 104 -0.79 -26.78 6.53
C LYS A 104 -1.81 -27.72 5.91
N LYS A 105 -2.01 -28.89 6.53
CA LYS A 105 -3.09 -29.81 6.18
C LYS A 105 -4.41 -29.03 6.20
N ARG A 106 -5.20 -29.12 5.12
CA ARG A 106 -6.52 -28.50 5.02
C ARG A 106 -7.38 -28.94 6.21
N ALA A 107 -7.88 -27.98 6.99
CA ALA A 107 -8.80 -28.26 8.10
C ALA A 107 -10.26 -28.27 7.59
N ARG A 108 -11.10 -29.11 8.21
CA ARG A 108 -12.53 -29.24 7.90
C ARG A 108 -13.30 -28.01 8.42
N CYS A 109 -14.34 -27.57 7.68
CA CYS A 109 -15.26 -26.53 8.14
C CYS A 109 -15.92 -26.92 9.47
N GLN A 110 -16.03 -25.98 10.40
CA GLN A 110 -16.54 -26.22 11.76
C GLN A 110 -18.03 -26.59 11.81
N PHE A 111 -18.79 -26.31 10.75
CA PHE A 111 -20.23 -26.58 10.69
C PHE A 111 -20.62 -27.86 9.94
N CYS A 112 -19.68 -28.48 9.23
CA CYS A 112 -19.94 -29.61 8.35
C CYS A 112 -19.71 -30.94 9.13
N VAL A 113 -20.76 -31.78 9.29
CA VAL A 113 -20.74 -33.06 10.05
C VAL A 113 -19.95 -34.12 9.28
N SER A 114 -19.40 -35.12 9.98
CA SER A 114 -18.27 -35.95 9.54
C SER A 114 -18.42 -36.74 8.22
N SER A 115 -19.61 -36.83 7.63
CA SER A 115 -19.88 -37.62 6.42
C SER A 115 -19.77 -36.88 5.09
N ASP A 116 -19.65 -35.55 5.07
CA ASP A 116 -19.67 -34.78 3.80
C ASP A 116 -18.27 -34.35 3.32
N ASN A 117 -17.98 -34.59 2.02
CA ASN A 117 -16.69 -34.36 1.37
C ASN A 117 -16.66 -33.12 0.43
N LYS A 118 -17.43 -32.06 0.74
CA LYS A 118 -17.43 -30.83 -0.07
C LYS A 118 -16.08 -30.11 0.02
N THR A 119 -15.47 -29.86 -1.13
CA THR A 119 -14.14 -29.23 -1.26
C THR A 119 -14.33 -27.70 -1.28
N GLY A 120 -13.76 -26.99 -0.29
CA GLY A 120 -13.97 -25.55 -0.14
C GLY A 120 -13.27 -24.69 -1.20
N SER A 121 -13.97 -23.70 -1.75
CA SER A 121 -13.43 -22.53 -2.45
C SER A 121 -13.01 -21.48 -1.42
N GLN A 122 -11.89 -20.80 -1.64
CA GLN A 122 -11.28 -19.89 -0.67
C GLN A 122 -11.54 -18.44 -1.08
N TYR A 123 -12.55 -17.81 -0.47
CA TYR A 123 -12.62 -16.36 -0.31
C TYR A 123 -12.75 -16.07 1.18
N ASP A 124 -11.82 -15.25 1.66
CA ASP A 124 -11.62 -14.90 3.05
C ASP A 124 -11.21 -16.04 3.99
N ARG A 125 -10.35 -15.68 4.94
CA ARG A 125 -9.49 -16.58 5.72
C ARG A 125 -10.25 -17.35 6.82
N LYS A 126 -11.50 -17.77 6.55
CA LYS A 126 -12.31 -18.69 7.35
C LYS A 126 -12.77 -19.86 6.47
N PRO A 127 -12.59 -21.13 6.88
CA PRO A 127 -13.04 -22.28 6.10
C PRO A 127 -14.57 -22.39 6.21
N ASN A 128 -15.32 -21.68 5.37
CA ASN A 128 -16.77 -21.82 5.26
C ASN A 128 -17.11 -22.66 4.02
N CYS A 129 -17.98 -23.66 4.21
CA CYS A 129 -18.54 -24.46 3.11
C CYS A 129 -19.42 -23.54 2.24
N GLU A 130 -19.23 -23.54 0.91
CA GLU A 130 -20.10 -22.81 -0.02
C GLU A 130 -21.46 -23.52 -0.08
N SER A 131 -22.48 -22.94 0.57
CA SER A 131 -23.86 -23.40 0.40
C SER A 131 -24.25 -23.17 -1.06
N PRO A 132 -24.81 -24.18 -1.77
CA PRO A 132 -25.41 -23.92 -3.06
C PRO A 132 -26.60 -22.99 -2.82
N MET A 133 -26.61 -21.83 -3.49
CA MET A 133 -27.83 -21.08 -3.76
C MET A 133 -28.86 -22.07 -4.30
N GLY A 134 -29.85 -22.41 -3.47
CA GLY A 134 -31.01 -23.17 -3.89
C GLY A 134 -31.72 -22.39 -4.98
N GLN A 135 -31.93 -23.07 -6.11
CA GLN A 135 -32.61 -22.57 -7.29
C GLN A 135 -34.03 -22.10 -6.94
N TYR A 136 -34.42 -21.03 -7.63
CA TYR A 136 -35.80 -20.58 -7.74
C TYR A 136 -36.53 -21.59 -8.64
N ASP A 137 -37.43 -22.40 -8.08
CA ASP A 137 -38.38 -23.23 -8.85
C ASP A 137 -39.77 -22.60 -8.75
N PRO A 138 -40.33 -22.07 -9.85
CA PRO A 138 -41.68 -21.51 -9.86
C PRO A 138 -42.67 -22.48 -10.50
N GLU A 139 -43.00 -23.62 -9.89
CA GLU A 139 -44.17 -24.41 -10.29
C GLU A 139 -44.78 -25.16 -9.09
N ASP A 140 -45.84 -24.59 -8.50
CA ASP A 140 -46.94 -25.37 -7.93
C ASP A 140 -48.23 -24.55 -8.01
N ASN A 141 -48.92 -24.68 -9.13
CA ASN A 141 -50.31 -24.25 -9.25
C ASN A 141 -51.04 -25.24 -10.16
N GLY A 142 -51.52 -26.33 -9.58
CA GLY A 142 -52.31 -27.31 -10.31
C GLY A 142 -52.72 -28.51 -9.49
N ARG A 143 -53.71 -28.35 -8.61
CA ARG A 143 -55.08 -28.91 -8.76
C ARG A 143 -55.80 -28.99 -7.40
#